data_AF-A0A452Z7E4-F1
#
_entry.id   AF-A0A452Z7E4-F1
#
_cell.length_a   1.000
_cell.length_b   1.000
_cell.length_c   1.000
_cell.angle_alpha   90.00
_cell.angle_beta   90.00
_cell.angle_gamma   90.00
#
_symmetry.space_group_name_H-M   'P 1'
#
loop_
_entity.id
_entity.type
_entity.pdbx_description
1 polymer ?
#
loop_
_entity_poly.entity_id
_entity_poly.type
_entity_poly.pdbx_seq_one_letter_code
_entity_poly.pdbx_strand_id
1 'polypeptide(L)'
;MVADVHRTLLYGGIFLYPADKKSPNGKLRVLYEVFPMSFLMEQAGGQSFTGKHRALEIVPSEIHQRSPIFLGSYDDVEEIKSLYAAESSTA
;
A
#
# COMPACT_ATOMS: atom_id res chain seq x y z
N MET A 1 -7.56 10.00 -0.65
CA MET A 1 -6.20 9.56 -1.04
C MET A 1 -5.20 10.69 -0.86
N VAL A 2 -5.07 11.69 -1.75
CA VAL A 2 -3.99 12.71 -1.63
C VAL A 2 -3.97 13.39 -0.27
N ALA A 3 -5.13 13.89 0.20
CA ALA A 3 -5.23 14.53 1.51
C ALA A 3 -4.86 13.59 2.68
N ASP A 4 -5.20 12.31 2.55
CA ASP A 4 -4.91 11.31 3.59
C ASP A 4 -3.44 10.94 3.62
N VAL A 5 -2.85 10.65 2.45
CA VAL A 5 -1.42 10.34 2.32
C VAL A 5 -0.56 11.54 2.74
N HIS A 6 -0.97 12.77 2.40
CA HIS A 6 -0.26 13.97 2.84
C HIS A 6 -0.26 14.13 4.36
N ARG A 7 -1.41 13.86 5.02
CA ARG A 7 -1.47 13.84 6.47
C ARG A 7 -0.60 12.73 7.06
N THR A 8 -0.64 11.53 6.51
CA THR A 8 0.21 10.41 6.93
C THR A 8 1.70 10.74 6.79
N LEU A 9 2.09 11.45 5.72
CA LEU A 9 3.46 11.87 5.51
C LEU A 9 3.94 12.88 6.56
N LEU A 10 3.08 13.81 6.97
CA LEU A 10 3.45 14.85 7.93
C LEU A 10 3.35 14.40 9.38
N TYR A 11 2.35 13.60 9.72
CA TYR A 11 2.01 13.26 11.10
C TYR A 11 2.34 11.81 11.48
N GLY A 12 2.74 10.99 10.51
CA GLY A 12 2.88 9.55 10.69
C GLY A 12 1.52 8.84 10.71
N GLY A 13 1.55 7.59 11.16
CA GLY A 13 0.44 6.65 11.07
C GLY A 13 0.42 5.91 9.73
N ILE A 14 -0.74 5.34 9.40
CA ILE A 14 -0.91 4.48 8.23
C ILE A 14 -2.16 4.84 7.40
N PHE A 15 -2.02 4.77 6.08
CA PHE A 15 -3.10 4.83 5.12
C PHE A 15 -3.34 3.44 4.52
N LEU A 16 -4.60 3.01 4.51
CA LEU A 16 -5.01 1.67 4.10
C LEU A 16 -6.08 1.78 3.00
N TYR A 17 -5.87 1.05 1.91
CA TYR A 17 -6.89 0.80 0.90
C TYR A 17 -6.82 -0.68 0.47
N PRO A 18 -7.27 -1.61 1.34
CA PRO A 18 -7.19 -3.04 1.08
C PRO A 18 -8.10 -3.45 -0.10
N ALA A 19 -7.94 -4.68 -0.55
CA ALA A 19 -8.91 -5.31 -1.42
C ALA A 19 -10.20 -5.61 -0.65
N ASP A 20 -11.34 -5.57 -1.33
CA ASP A 20 -12.64 -5.94 -0.76
C ASP A 20 -13.45 -6.79 -1.75
N LYS A 21 -14.64 -7.25 -1.33
CA LYS A 21 -15.50 -8.10 -2.17
C LYS A 21 -15.93 -7.44 -3.49
N LYS A 22 -15.98 -6.11 -3.57
CA LYS A 22 -16.36 -5.36 -4.77
C LYS A 22 -15.15 -5.02 -5.65
N SER A 23 -13.98 -4.92 -5.04
CA SER A 23 -12.71 -4.55 -5.66
C SER A 23 -11.63 -5.53 -5.21
N PRO A 24 -11.64 -6.79 -5.72
CA PRO A 24 -10.73 -7.85 -5.26
C PRO A 24 -9.26 -7.55 -5.58
N ASN A 25 -8.99 -6.70 -6.58
CA ASN A 25 -7.66 -6.22 -6.94
C ASN A 25 -7.36 -4.82 -6.37
N GLY A 26 -8.12 -4.39 -5.35
CA GLY A 26 -8.08 -3.02 -4.85
C GLY A 26 -8.71 -2.01 -5.82
N LYS A 27 -8.70 -0.74 -5.41
CA LYS A 27 -9.37 0.35 -6.14
C LYS A 27 -8.39 1.32 -6.81
N LEU A 28 -7.22 1.50 -6.23
CA LEU A 28 -6.25 2.49 -6.67
C LEU A 28 -5.43 1.99 -7.84
N ARG A 29 -5.12 2.88 -8.77
CA ARG A 29 -4.46 2.59 -10.04
C ARG A 29 -2.95 2.63 -9.87
N VAL A 30 -2.29 1.57 -10.32
CA VAL A 30 -0.87 1.32 -10.04
C VAL A 30 0.01 2.48 -10.52
N LEU A 31 -0.11 2.85 -11.80
CA LEU A 31 0.81 3.79 -12.44
C LEU A 31 0.74 5.22 -11.91
N TYR A 32 -0.45 5.74 -11.58
CA TYR A 32 -0.66 7.17 -11.30
C TYR A 32 -1.31 7.45 -9.94
N GLU A 33 -1.53 6.43 -9.12
CA GLU A 33 -1.92 6.61 -7.72
C GLU A 33 -0.98 5.89 -6.78
N VAL A 34 -0.75 4.59 -7.00
CA VAL A 34 0.07 3.78 -6.09
C VAL A 34 1.55 4.12 -6.22
N PHE A 35 2.11 4.11 -7.43
CA PHE A 35 3.54 4.38 -7.64
C PHE A 35 3.97 5.76 -7.15
N PRO A 36 3.28 6.88 -7.50
CA PRO A 36 3.71 8.19 -7.03
C PRO A 36 3.66 8.32 -5.50
N MET A 37 2.60 7.82 -4.87
CA MET A 37 2.46 7.92 -3.40
C MET A 37 3.44 7.00 -2.68
N SER A 38 3.68 5.79 -3.21
CA SER A 38 4.65 4.84 -2.65
C SER A 38 6.06 5.38 -2.75
N PHE A 39 6.43 5.98 -3.89
CA PHE A 39 7.74 6.60 -4.07
C PHE A 39 7.97 7.71 -3.05
N LEU A 40 7.02 8.63 -2.89
CA LEU A 40 7.13 9.70 -1.88
C LEU A 40 7.25 9.14 -0.46
N MET A 41 6.46 8.12 -0.11
CA MET A 41 6.48 7.54 1.23
C MET A 41 7.80 6.81 1.51
N GLU A 42 8.30 6.01 0.58
CA GLU A 42 9.59 5.32 0.72
C GLU A 42 10.76 6.30 0.79
N GLN A 43 10.75 7.38 0.00
CA GLN A 43 11.77 8.43 0.09
C GLN A 43 11.74 9.20 1.41
N ALA A 44 10.60 9.24 2.10
CA ALA A 44 10.45 9.84 3.42
C ALA A 44 10.82 8.87 4.57
N GLY A 45 11.31 7.66 4.27
CA GLY A 45 11.65 6.64 5.26
C GLY A 45 10.46 5.81 5.76
N GLY A 46 9.28 6.02 5.18
CA GLY A 46 8.12 5.15 5.39
C GLY A 46 8.17 3.89 4.54
N GLN A 47 7.07 3.14 4.54
CA GLN A 47 6.93 1.95 3.73
C GLN A 47 5.66 1.96 2.88
N SER A 48 5.67 1.11 1.84
CA SER A 48 4.54 0.85 0.98
C SER A 48 4.43 -0.64 0.61
N PHE A 49 3.28 -1.25 0.91
CA PHE A 49 3.03 -2.68 0.82
C PHE A 49 1.68 -2.96 0.15
N THR A 50 1.58 -4.04 -0.63
CA THR A 50 0.37 -4.40 -1.39
C THR A 50 -0.48 -5.48 -0.71
N GLY A 51 -0.13 -5.92 0.49
CA GLY A 51 -0.64 -7.17 1.05
C GLY A 51 0.14 -8.41 0.58
N LYS A 52 1.06 -8.27 -0.39
CA LYS A 52 1.90 -9.37 -0.89
C LYS A 52 3.38 -9.00 -1.02
N HIS A 53 3.69 -7.83 -1.58
CA HIS A 53 5.07 -7.38 -1.84
C HIS A 53 5.17 -5.85 -1.74
N ARG A 54 6.38 -5.30 -1.86
CA ARG A 54 6.61 -3.85 -1.88
C ARG A 54 5.91 -3.24 -3.10
N ALA A 55 5.23 -2.12 -2.93
CA ALA A 55 4.41 -1.57 -4.02
C ALA A 55 5.23 -1.19 -5.27
N LEU A 56 6.45 -0.67 -5.10
CA LEU A 56 7.32 -0.31 -6.22
C LEU A 56 7.96 -1.51 -6.94
N GLU A 57 7.74 -2.74 -6.47
CA GLU A 57 8.19 -3.97 -7.14
C GLU A 57 7.11 -4.56 -8.06
N ILE A 58 5.90 -4.00 -8.08
CA ILE A 58 4.88 -4.41 -9.04
C ILE A 58 5.39 -4.17 -10.45
N VAL A 59 5.36 -5.20 -11.30
CA VAL A 59 5.50 -5.07 -12.76
C VAL A 59 4.08 -5.01 -13.35
N PRO A 60 3.59 -3.85 -13.82
CA PRO A 60 2.22 -3.73 -14.30
C PRO A 60 2.02 -4.43 -15.63
N SER A 61 0.91 -5.16 -15.78
CA SER A 61 0.51 -5.76 -17.07
C SER A 61 -0.32 -4.81 -17.94
N GLU A 62 -0.97 -3.81 -17.33
CA GLU A 62 -1.85 -2.86 -18.00
C GLU A 62 -1.74 -1.45 -17.40
N ILE A 63 -2.00 -0.43 -18.21
CA ILE A 63 -1.92 0.97 -17.79
C ILE A 63 -2.94 1.37 -16.70
N HIS A 64 -4.05 0.64 -16.59
CA HIS A 64 -5.10 0.89 -15.60
C HIS A 64 -5.19 -0.21 -14.54
N GLN A 65 -4.15 -1.04 -14.40
CA GLN A 65 -4.08 -2.05 -13.35
C GLN A 65 -4.32 -1.41 -11.98
N ARG A 66 -5.07 -2.11 -11.13
CA ARG A 66 -5.36 -1.69 -9.76
C ARG A 66 -4.56 -2.52 -8.76
N SER A 67 -4.34 -1.94 -7.58
CA SER A 67 -3.72 -2.62 -6.46
C SER A 67 -4.36 -2.19 -5.14
N PRO A 68 -4.47 -3.11 -4.16
CA PRO A 68 -4.55 -2.71 -2.76
C PRO A 68 -3.25 -2.00 -2.34
N ILE A 69 -3.34 -1.16 -1.30
CA ILE A 69 -2.17 -0.45 -0.77
C ILE A 69 -2.25 -0.23 0.74
N PHE A 70 -1.09 -0.34 1.38
CA PHE A 70 -0.84 -0.08 2.78
C PHE A 70 0.44 0.76 2.82
N LEU A 71 0.34 2.03 3.19
CA LEU A 71 1.52 2.92 3.20
C LEU A 71 1.49 3.86 4.40
N GLY A 72 2.66 4.18 4.95
CA GLY A 72 2.78 5.01 6.14
C GLY A 72 4.08 4.82 6.89
N SER A 73 4.06 5.04 8.20
CA SER A 73 5.21 4.81 9.09
C SER A 73 5.71 3.38 8.95
N TYR A 74 7.03 3.22 9.08
CA TYR A 74 7.69 1.93 8.92
C TYR A 74 7.09 0.86 9.84
N ASP A 75 7.02 1.14 11.14
CA ASP A 75 6.58 0.17 12.15
C ASP A 75 5.11 -0.23 11.99
N ASP A 76 4.24 0.74 11.65
CA ASP A 76 2.81 0.48 11.41
C ASP A 76 2.61 -0.47 10.21
N VAL A 77 3.41 -0.32 9.16
CA VAL A 77 3.33 -1.18 7.98
C VAL A 77 3.91 -2.57 8.27
N GLU A 78 4.94 -2.69 9.10
CA GLU A 78 5.46 -4.00 9.56
C GLU A 78 4.46 -4.78 10.42
N GLU A 79 3.67 -4.09 11.25
CA GLU A 79 2.57 -4.72 11.98
C GLU A 79 1.55 -5.32 11.00
N ILE A 80 1.15 -4.56 9.97
CA ILE A 80 0.25 -5.08 8.91
C ILE A 80 0.85 -6.28 8.20
N LYS A 81 2.14 -6.24 7.81
CA LYS A 81 2.79 -7.40 7.17
C LYS A 81 2.75 -8.64 8.06
N SER A 82 2.95 -8.47 9.36
CA SER A 82 2.92 -9.57 10.34
C SER A 82 1.53 -10.21 10.42
N LEU A 83 0.46 -9.41 10.37
CA LEU A 83 -0.92 -9.92 10.33
C LEU A 83 -1.20 -10.71 9.05
N TYR A 84 -0.76 -10.20 7.89
CA TYR A 84 -0.90 -10.90 6.61
C TYR A 84 -0.12 -12.23 6.58
N ALA A 85 1.08 -12.26 7.17
CA ALA A 85 1.87 -13.47 7.29
C ALA A 85 1.18 -14.51 8.19
N ALA A 86 0.64 -14.07 9.34
CA ALA A 86 -0.09 -14.96 10.26
C ALA A 86 -1.31 -15.61 9.59
N GLU A 87 -2.12 -14.85 8.86
CA GLU A 87 -3.29 -15.38 8.15
C GLU A 87 -2.89 -16.45 7.12
N SER A 88 -1.80 -16.23 6.38
CA SER A 88 -1.30 -17.19 5.39
C SER A 88 -0.76 -18.50 5.98
N SER A 89 -0.44 -18.53 7.29
CA SER A 89 0.01 -19.74 7.99
C SER A 89 -1.13 -20.57 8.61
N THR A 90 -2.34 -20.02 8.64
CA THR A 90 -3.54 -20.68 9.20
C THR A 90 -4.48 -21.27 8.14
N ALA A 91 -4.17 -21.09 6.85
CA ALA A 91 -4.92 -21.62 5.72
C ALA A 91 -4.16 -22.76 5.03
#